data_AF-A0A9E5BDM8-F1
#
_entry.id   AF-A0A9E5BDM8-F1
#
_cell.length_a   1.000
_cell.length_b   1.000
_cell.length_c   1.000
_cell.angle_alpha   90.00
_cell.angle_beta   90.00
_cell.angle_gamma   90.00
#
_symmetry.space_group_name_H-M   'P 1'
#
loop_
_entity.id
_entity.type
_entity.pdbx_description
1 polymer ?
#
loop_
_entity_poly.entity_id
_entity_poly.type
_entity_poly.pdbx_seq_one_letter_code
_entity_poly.pdbx_strand_id
1 'polypeptide(L)'
;MLMYTPEAEARRAEIRQWLKDNLPPRWFEEGYEMSPDERKKFNETWAEKLFTGGWICATWPKEYGGKGLSVLEGVVLAEEFANAGAPMRAD
;
A
#
# COMPACT_ATOMS: atom_id res chain seq x y z
N MET A 1 17.02 -8.42 -15.39
CA MET A 1 15.72 -7.72 -15.45
C MET A 1 14.68 -8.72 -15.00
N LEU A 2 14.02 -8.52 -13.86
CA LEU A 2 12.90 -9.39 -13.47
C LEU A 2 11.74 -9.09 -14.43
N MET A 3 11.24 -10.11 -15.13
CA MET A 3 10.01 -10.00 -15.91
C MET A 3 8.84 -10.42 -15.02
N TYR A 4 7.97 -9.47 -14.70
CA TYR A 4 6.74 -9.72 -13.96
C TYR A 4 5.68 -10.35 -14.86
N THR A 5 4.82 -11.19 -14.29
CA THR A 5 3.67 -11.74 -15.03
C THR A 5 2.63 -10.63 -15.28
N PRO A 6 1.76 -10.76 -16.30
CA PRO A 6 0.68 -9.80 -16.53
C PRO A 6 -0.21 -9.58 -15.30
N GLU A 7 -0.44 -10.61 -14.49
CA GLU A 7 -1.22 -10.54 -13.25
C GLU A 7 -0.52 -9.69 -12.19
N ALA A 8 0.80 -9.86 -12.04
CA ALA A 8 1.61 -9.05 -11.14
C ALA A 8 1.64 -7.58 -11.55
N GLU A 9 1.72 -7.28 -12.85
CA GLU A 9 1.60 -5.91 -13.37
C GLU A 9 0.19 -5.31 -13.20
N ALA A 10 -0.86 -6.12 -13.34
CA ALA A 10 -2.22 -5.67 -13.03
C ALA A 10 -2.37 -5.33 -11.54
N ARG A 11 -1.78 -6.15 -10.64
CA ARG A 11 -1.74 -5.84 -9.20
C ARG A 11 -0.96 -4.58 -8.90
N ARG A 12 0.17 -4.36 -9.60
CA ARG A 12 0.97 -3.14 -9.49
C ARG A 12 0.12 -1.89 -9.73
N ALA A 13 -0.66 -1.89 -10.81
CA ALA A 13 -1.55 -0.79 -11.14
C ALA A 13 -2.63 -0.58 -10.06
N GLU A 14 -3.24 -1.65 -9.54
CA GLU A 14 -4.22 -1.58 -8.44
C GLU A 14 -3.61 -0.97 -7.18
N ILE A 15 -2.42 -1.43 -6.77
CA ILE A 15 -1.73 -0.95 -5.56
C ILE A 15 -1.40 0.53 -5.70
N ARG A 16 -0.84 0.95 -6.84
CA ARG A 16 -0.56 2.36 -7.11
C ARG A 16 -1.78 3.24 -7.03
N GLN A 17 -2.88 2.80 -7.63
CA GLN A 17 -4.12 3.57 -7.62
C GLN A 17 -4.66 3.67 -6.19
N TRP A 18 -4.68 2.55 -5.46
CA TRP A 18 -5.12 2.56 -4.06
C TRP A 18 -4.28 3.49 -3.18
N LEU A 19 -2.94 3.48 -3.33
CA LEU A 19 -2.06 4.39 -2.61
C LEU A 19 -2.37 5.86 -2.94
N LYS A 20 -2.56 6.20 -4.22
CA LYS A 20 -2.94 7.57 -4.63
C LYS A 20 -4.26 8.02 -4.03
N ASP A 21 -5.23 7.13 -3.95
CA ASP A 21 -6.57 7.45 -3.45
C ASP A 21 -6.62 7.57 -1.91
N ASN A 22 -5.66 6.95 -1.20
CA ASN A 22 -5.72 6.81 0.25
C ASN A 22 -4.65 7.59 1.01
N LEU A 23 -3.55 7.97 0.35
CA LEU A 23 -2.52 8.84 0.91
C LEU A 23 -2.97 10.32 0.86
N PRO A 24 -2.40 11.19 1.73
CA PRO A 24 -2.61 12.63 1.66
C PRO A 24 -2.43 13.19 0.23
N PRO A 25 -3.25 14.16 -0.23
CA PRO A 25 -3.17 14.68 -1.60
C PRO A 25 -1.78 15.21 -2.00
N ARG A 26 -1.06 15.78 -1.03
CA ARG A 26 0.26 16.37 -1.22
C ARG A 26 1.41 15.37 -1.05
N TRP A 27 1.11 14.09 -0.82
CA TRP A 27 2.09 13.07 -0.47
C TRP A 27 3.22 12.93 -1.50
N PHE A 28 2.89 13.07 -2.78
CA PHE A 28 3.85 12.97 -3.88
C PHE A 28 4.43 14.32 -4.31
N GLU A 29 4.13 15.42 -3.60
CA GLU A 29 4.75 16.71 -3.85
C GLU A 29 6.18 16.73 -3.28
N GLU A 30 7.13 17.25 -4.05
CA GLU A 30 8.51 17.39 -3.62
C GLU A 30 8.61 18.28 -2.38
N GLY A 31 9.31 17.80 -1.34
CA GLY A 31 9.50 18.51 -0.09
C GLY A 31 8.27 18.57 0.82
N TYR A 32 7.21 17.81 0.52
CA TYR A 32 6.07 17.69 1.44
C TYR A 32 6.46 16.93 2.71
N GLU A 33 6.22 17.58 3.86
CA GLU A 33 6.32 16.95 5.17
C GLU A 33 5.04 17.21 5.95
N MET A 34 4.50 16.15 6.57
CA MET A 34 3.41 16.29 7.52
C MET A 34 3.92 16.90 8.83
N SER A 35 3.19 17.90 9.32
CA SER A 35 3.33 18.38 10.71
C SER A 35 3.08 17.25 11.72
N PRO A 36 3.52 17.42 12.98
CA PRO A 36 3.28 16.40 14.02
C PRO A 36 1.81 16.01 14.18
N ASP A 37 0.89 16.98 14.12
CA ASP A 37 -0.55 16.74 14.26
C ASP A 37 -1.16 16.02 13.05
N GLU A 38 -0.74 16.37 11.82
CA GLU A 38 -1.16 15.66 10.61
C GLU A 38 -0.67 14.21 10.63
N ARG A 39 0.58 13.99 11.02
CA ARG A 39 1.17 12.66 11.13
C ARG A 39 0.44 11.79 12.15
N LYS A 40 0.07 12.37 13.31
CA LYS A 40 -0.72 11.67 14.32
C LYS A 40 -2.07 11.22 13.76
N LYS A 41 -2.82 12.11 13.11
CA LYS A 41 -4.12 11.78 12.49
C LYS A 41 -3.98 10.75 11.37
N PHE A 42 -2.92 10.84 10.58
CA PHE A 42 -2.61 9.86 9.56
C PHE A 42 -2.41 8.48 10.19
N ASN A 43 -1.54 8.35 11.19
CA ASN A 43 -1.27 7.07 11.86
C ASN A 43 -2.52 6.47 12.54
N GLU A 44 -3.38 7.30 13.13
CA GLU A 44 -4.64 6.87 13.75
C GLU A 44 -5.61 6.20 12.75
N THR A 45 -5.60 6.63 11.48
CA THR A 45 -6.54 6.16 10.45
C THR A 45 -5.90 5.20 9.44
N TRP A 46 -4.58 5.17 9.34
CA TRP A 46 -3.87 4.42 8.31
C TRP A 46 -4.01 2.91 8.48
N ALA A 47 -3.95 2.41 9.72
CA ALA A 47 -4.17 0.99 10.01
C ALA A 47 -5.54 0.52 9.52
N GLU A 48 -6.59 1.30 9.77
CA GLU A 48 -7.94 0.99 9.34
C GLU A 48 -8.07 1.01 7.81
N LYS A 49 -7.45 1.99 7.14
CA LYS A 49 -7.38 2.02 5.67
C LYS A 49 -6.69 0.78 5.11
N LEU A 50 -5.55 0.38 5.65
CA LEU A 50 -4.85 -0.83 5.21
C LEU A 50 -5.68 -2.09 5.46
N PHE A 51 -6.39 -2.17 6.59
CA PHE A 51 -7.25 -3.30 6.92
C PHE A 51 -8.44 -3.39 5.95
N THR A 52 -9.19 -2.29 5.79
CA THR A 52 -10.35 -2.21 4.89
C THR A 52 -9.96 -2.37 3.42
N GLY A 53 -8.77 -1.91 3.03
CA GLY A 53 -8.18 -2.14 1.71
C GLY A 53 -7.66 -3.56 1.49
N GLY A 54 -7.56 -4.39 2.54
CA GLY A 54 -7.06 -5.77 2.45
C GLY A 54 -5.54 -5.88 2.26
N TRP A 55 -4.77 -4.87 2.66
CA TRP A 55 -3.33 -4.78 2.43
C TRP A 55 -2.47 -5.25 3.62
N ILE A 56 -3.00 -5.24 4.85
CA ILE A 56 -2.28 -5.75 6.06
C ILE A 56 -1.92 -7.23 5.91
N CYS A 57 -2.86 -8.02 5.41
CA CYS A 57 -2.74 -9.47 5.24
C CYS A 57 -2.91 -9.87 3.77
N ALA A 58 -2.40 -9.06 2.84
CA ALA A 58 -2.67 -9.25 1.41
C ALA A 58 -2.33 -10.65 0.88
N THR A 59 -1.31 -11.30 1.43
CA THR A 59 -0.88 -12.66 1.04
C THR A 59 -1.72 -13.77 1.65
N TRP A 60 -2.57 -13.48 2.65
CA TRP A 60 -3.46 -14.50 3.23
C TRP A 60 -4.57 -14.85 2.24
N PRO A 61 -5.06 -16.10 2.25
CA PRO A 61 -6.24 -16.49 1.50
C PRO A 61 -7.45 -15.58 1.77
N LYS A 62 -8.31 -15.43 0.76
CA LYS A 62 -9.51 -14.58 0.85
C LYS A 62 -10.49 -15.00 1.95
N GLU A 63 -10.56 -16.31 2.25
CA GLU A 63 -11.39 -16.85 3.34
C GLU A 63 -10.97 -16.34 4.73
N TYR A 64 -9.75 -15.84 4.88
CA TYR A 64 -9.25 -15.20 6.11
C TYR A 64 -9.18 -13.66 6.01
N GLY A 65 -9.83 -13.07 5.00
CA GLY A 65 -9.88 -11.62 4.80
C GLY A 65 -8.66 -11.02 4.08
N GLY A 66 -7.74 -11.84 3.55
CA GLY A 66 -6.65 -11.38 2.71
C GLY A 66 -7.04 -11.22 1.23
N LYS A 67 -6.08 -10.84 0.38
CA LYS A 67 -6.28 -10.75 -1.09
C LYS A 67 -5.87 -12.02 -1.83
N GLY A 68 -5.19 -12.95 -1.15
CA GLY A 68 -4.66 -14.18 -1.75
C GLY A 68 -3.52 -13.92 -2.72
N LEU A 69 -2.70 -12.89 -2.47
CA LEU A 69 -1.58 -12.56 -3.34
C LEU A 69 -0.57 -13.72 -3.40
N SER A 70 -0.14 -14.05 -4.61
CA SER A 70 1.02 -14.90 -4.86
C SER A 70 2.31 -14.24 -4.33
N VAL A 71 3.39 -15.02 -4.29
CA VAL A 71 4.70 -14.52 -3.85
C VAL A 71 5.16 -13.33 -4.70
N LEU A 72 4.99 -13.41 -6.03
CA LEU A 72 5.42 -12.35 -6.93
C LEU A 72 4.57 -11.08 -6.76
N GLU A 73 3.26 -11.22 -6.56
CA GLU A 73 2.38 -10.08 -6.26
C GLU A 73 2.69 -9.46 -4.89
N GLY A 74 3.13 -10.27 -3.91
CA GLY A 74 3.64 -9.79 -2.63
C GLY A 74 4.93 -8.97 -2.77
N VAL A 75 5.82 -9.34 -3.70
CA VAL A 75 7.00 -8.52 -4.04
C VAL A 75 6.56 -7.19 -4.65
N VAL A 76 5.63 -7.20 -5.61
CA VAL A 76 5.07 -5.98 -6.21
C VAL A 76 4.44 -5.07 -5.15
N LEU A 77 3.71 -5.64 -4.19
CA LEU A 77 3.15 -4.87 -3.07
C LEU A 77 4.23 -4.14 -2.29
N ALA A 78 5.30 -4.84 -1.90
CA ALA A 78 6.39 -4.25 -1.14
C ALA A 78 7.12 -3.15 -1.95
N GLU A 79 7.34 -3.37 -3.25
CA GLU A 79 7.95 -2.38 -4.13
C GLU A 79 7.11 -1.10 -4.23
N GLU A 80 5.80 -1.21 -4.43
CA GLU A 80 4.95 -0.03 -4.62
C GLU A 80 4.78 0.78 -3.32
N PHE A 81 4.71 0.13 -2.16
CA PHE A 81 4.73 0.83 -0.89
C PHE A 81 6.08 1.53 -0.63
N ALA A 82 7.19 0.86 -0.93
CA ALA A 82 8.52 1.46 -0.82
C ALA A 82 8.70 2.65 -1.77
N ASN A 83 8.27 2.52 -3.03
CA ASN A 83 8.30 3.58 -4.03
C ASN A 83 7.44 4.78 -3.62
N ALA A 84 6.30 4.52 -2.97
CA ALA A 84 5.45 5.58 -2.43
C ALA A 84 5.98 6.17 -1.12
N GLY A 85 6.98 5.56 -0.46
CA GLY A 85 7.37 5.93 0.91
C GLY A 85 6.26 5.72 1.94
N ALA A 86 5.25 4.89 1.61
CA ALA A 86 4.09 4.65 2.45
C ALA A 86 4.33 3.52 3.46
N PRO A 87 3.87 3.65 4.71
CA PRO A 87 4.07 2.61 5.71
C PRO A 87 3.21 1.38 5.41
N MET A 88 3.82 0.19 5.43
CA MET A 88 3.11 -1.09 5.21
C MET A 88 2.43 -1.64 6.48
N ARG A 89 2.70 -1.02 7.63
CA ARG A 89 2.17 -1.38 8.95
C ARG A 89 1.89 -0.09 9.71
N ALA A 90 1.13 -0.16 10.80
CA ALA A 90 1.09 0.95 11.74
C ALA A 90 2.39 0.94 12.56
N ASP A 91 3.32 1.82 12.20
CA ASP A 91 4.50 2.17 12.99
C ASP A 91 4.47 3.65 13.45
#